data_AF-A0A4R6VMW2-F1
#
_entry.id   AF-A0A4R6VMW2-F1
#
_cell.length_a   1.000
_cell.length_b   1.000
_cell.length_c   1.000
_cell.angle_alpha   90.00
_cell.angle_beta   90.00
_cell.angle_gamma   90.00
#
_symmetry.space_group_name_H-M   'P 1'
#
loop_
_entity.id
_entity.type
_entity.pdbx_description
1 polymer ?
#
loop_
_entity_poly.entity_id
_entity_poly.type
_entity_poly.pdbx_seq_one_letter_code
_entity_poly.pdbx_strand_id
1 'polypeptide(L)'
;MTSGVRADRPTTAAVEGRFARFRGRRVARVVTWAARVAGLLTVLSLLTPLLRRRLQPATWFGLPPEATLVGAVVVATLGVGLMMLATGLRRRKRRAWQLAVVACVLLVVSHIVGRHALVPTIVVAVLLAGLLLTRREFTALPDPVGRLAALRVVVQMLLGGFVTVFLLLLVRPSLLAGGPSVEDKLAQAGLSLVGVSGPVEFRAGWFDDLTAVLGLSFGVAALVLGGYFLLRSSEPRPALTAEEGDRIRELLTRHGKADSLGYFALRRDKSVVFSSSGKAAVAYRVVAGVALASGDPLGDLEAWPGAITEFLAVCRRYGWVPAVLGCSESGARVWLREGGLDALELGDEAVVDVATFSLQGRSMRTVRQAVSRIQRAGYATTVRRVRDVPSEELAQLRELVSRWRGGPAERGFSMALSRVADGESDPAGVLVVATAEDEVRGLLQFVPWGDDGLSLDLMIRDPAVPDNGLNELLIADLLGACRGLGVDRVSLNFAVFRSALERGEKIGAGPVARLWARLLRTASRWWQIDSLYRFNTRFGPAWVPRFLVFDAVRDLPRIAVAAFEAEGYGGRPPALLRFLRRT
;
A
#
# COMPACT_ATOMS: atom_id res chain seq x y z
N MET A 1 45.21 -18.12 -6.17
CA MET A 1 45.14 -17.31 -7.40
C MET A 1 43.87 -16.49 -7.37
N THR A 2 44.01 -15.18 -7.28
CA THR A 2 42.95 -14.17 -7.14
C THR A 2 42.27 -13.92 -8.49
N SER A 3 41.05 -14.44 -8.68
CA SER A 3 40.23 -14.08 -9.85
C SER A 3 39.47 -12.78 -9.59
N GLY A 4 39.92 -11.69 -10.20
CA GLY A 4 39.28 -10.39 -10.13
C GLY A 4 37.90 -10.42 -10.78
N VAL A 5 36.88 -10.07 -9.99
CA VAL A 5 35.51 -9.80 -10.45
C VAL A 5 35.54 -8.53 -11.31
N ARG A 6 35.38 -8.69 -12.63
CA ARG A 6 35.09 -7.55 -13.53
C ARG A 6 33.69 -7.05 -13.20
N ALA A 7 33.61 -5.86 -12.60
CA ALA A 7 32.37 -5.12 -12.50
C ALA A 7 31.91 -4.75 -13.92
N ASP A 8 30.83 -5.38 -14.40
CA ASP A 8 30.22 -5.05 -15.68
C ASP A 8 29.79 -3.58 -15.67
N ARG A 9 30.28 -2.82 -16.65
CA ARG A 9 29.93 -1.40 -16.80
C ARG A 9 28.45 -1.32 -17.20
N PRO A 10 27.63 -0.47 -16.54
CA PRO A 10 26.23 -0.32 -16.91
C PRO A 10 26.12 0.15 -18.36
N THR A 11 25.21 -0.46 -19.13
CA THR A 11 24.91 -0.06 -20.51
C THR A 11 24.46 1.41 -20.55
N THR A 12 24.83 2.12 -21.61
CA THR A 12 24.52 3.56 -21.81
C THR A 12 23.03 3.87 -21.63
N ALA A 13 22.14 2.99 -22.10
CA ALA A 13 20.70 3.12 -21.93
C ALA A 13 20.24 3.05 -20.45
N ALA A 14 20.87 2.20 -19.62
CA ALA A 14 20.56 2.10 -18.20
C ALA A 14 21.02 3.34 -17.42
N VAL A 15 22.14 3.94 -17.85
CA VAL A 15 22.67 5.19 -17.28
C VAL A 15 21.77 6.38 -17.65
N GLU A 16 21.39 6.52 -18.92
CA GLU A 16 20.48 7.58 -19.39
C GLU A 16 19.09 7.49 -18.75
N GLY A 17 18.53 6.28 -18.64
CA GLY A 17 17.26 6.04 -17.97
C GLY A 17 17.31 6.42 -16.47
N ARG A 18 18.45 6.19 -15.81
CA ARG A 18 18.69 6.59 -14.42
C ARG A 18 18.73 8.11 -14.30
N PHE A 19 19.48 8.80 -15.16
CA PHE A 19 19.56 10.26 -15.17
C PHE A 19 18.22 10.94 -15.45
N ALA A 20 17.45 10.45 -16.43
CA ALA A 20 16.12 10.97 -16.73
C ALA A 20 15.16 10.80 -15.54
N ARG A 21 15.21 9.65 -14.86
CA ARG A 21 14.42 9.38 -13.65
C ARG A 21 14.82 10.29 -12.49
N PHE A 22 16.12 10.49 -12.26
CA PHE A 22 16.64 11.42 -11.25
C PHE A 22 16.21 12.86 -11.54
N ARG A 23 16.29 13.31 -12.80
CA ARG A 23 15.88 14.65 -13.22
C ARG A 23 14.39 14.88 -12.99
N GLY A 24 13.53 13.99 -13.47
CA GLY A 24 12.08 14.09 -13.25
C GLY A 24 11.68 14.07 -11.77
N ARG A 25 12.39 13.30 -10.94
CA ARG A 25 12.17 13.26 -9.47
C ARG A 25 12.60 14.55 -8.77
N ARG A 26 13.75 15.12 -9.16
CA ARG A 26 14.21 16.42 -8.62
C ARG A 26 13.24 17.52 -9.01
N VAL A 27 12.82 17.57 -10.27
CA VAL A 27 11.82 18.51 -10.77
C VAL A 27 10.51 18.40 -9.97
N ALA A 28 9.93 17.20 -9.86
CA ALA A 28 8.71 17.00 -9.10
C ALA A 28 8.87 17.41 -7.62
N ARG A 29 10.03 17.16 -7.00
CA ARG A 29 10.34 17.55 -5.62
C ARG A 29 10.41 19.07 -5.46
N VAL A 30 11.10 19.76 -6.37
CA VAL A 30 11.22 21.23 -6.35
C VAL A 30 9.85 21.86 -6.54
N VAL A 31 9.09 21.42 -7.55
CA VAL A 31 7.73 21.92 -7.82
C VAL A 31 6.78 21.63 -6.64
N THR A 32 6.90 20.47 -5.98
CA THR A 32 6.11 20.14 -4.79
C THR A 32 6.40 21.11 -3.64
N TRP A 33 7.66 21.40 -3.35
CA TRP A 33 8.02 22.33 -2.29
C TRP A 33 7.65 23.77 -2.65
N ALA A 34 7.87 24.18 -3.90
CA ALA A 34 7.43 25.47 -4.40
C ALA A 34 5.91 25.64 -4.27
N ALA A 35 5.11 24.62 -4.58
CA ALA A 35 3.66 24.65 -4.39
C ALA A 35 3.25 24.80 -2.91
N ARG A 36 3.94 24.11 -1.99
CA ARG A 36 3.70 24.25 -0.54
C ARG A 36 4.06 25.64 -0.03
N VAL A 37 5.22 26.15 -0.43
CA VAL A 37 5.70 27.49 -0.03
C VAL A 37 4.78 28.56 -0.61
N ALA A 38 4.41 28.47 -1.89
CA ALA A 38 3.50 29.40 -2.54
C ALA A 38 2.12 29.40 -1.84
N GLY A 39 1.56 28.21 -1.57
CA GLY A 39 0.31 28.08 -0.84
C GLY A 39 0.38 28.65 0.58
N LEU A 40 1.45 28.35 1.33
CA LEU A 40 1.66 28.89 2.68
C LEU A 40 1.82 30.41 2.68
N LEU A 41 2.64 30.97 1.79
CA LEU A 41 2.84 32.42 1.67
C LEU A 41 1.55 33.13 1.27
N THR A 42 0.74 32.51 0.42
CA THR A 42 -0.58 33.01 0.03
C THR A 42 -1.50 33.10 1.25
N VAL A 43 -1.57 32.05 2.08
CA VAL A 43 -2.38 32.05 3.31
C VAL A 43 -1.85 33.07 4.32
N LEU A 44 -0.52 33.11 4.54
CA LEU A 44 0.10 34.07 5.46
C LEU A 44 -0.07 35.52 5.01
N SER A 45 -0.20 35.77 3.71
CA SER A 45 -0.45 37.12 3.17
C SER A 45 -1.77 37.72 3.65
N LEU A 46 -2.73 36.87 4.05
CA LEU A 46 -4.00 37.30 4.65
C LEU A 46 -3.81 37.87 6.06
N LEU A 47 -2.69 37.58 6.74
CA LEU A 47 -2.38 38.06 8.09
C LEU A 47 -1.63 39.39 8.10
N THR A 48 -1.14 39.85 6.95
CA THR A 48 -0.36 41.10 6.81
C THR A 48 -1.05 42.34 7.40
N PRO A 49 -2.38 42.53 7.29
CA PRO A 49 -3.08 43.68 7.88
C PRO A 49 -3.02 43.72 9.42
N LEU A 50 -3.11 42.56 10.07
CA LEU A 50 -3.02 42.43 11.54
C LEU A 50 -1.63 42.87 12.04
N LEU A 51 -0.59 42.58 11.26
CA LEU A 51 0.80 42.89 11.60
C LEU A 51 1.17 44.37 11.39
N ARG A 52 0.52 45.05 10.43
CA ARG A 52 0.85 46.44 10.05
C ARG A 52 0.09 47.53 10.83
N ARG A 53 -0.72 47.18 11.85
CA ARG A 53 -1.52 48.12 12.66
C ARG A 53 -2.31 49.15 11.83
N ARG A 54 -2.76 48.80 10.61
CA ARG A 54 -3.68 49.65 9.81
C ARG A 54 -5.11 49.16 10.02
N LEU A 55 -5.92 49.99 10.66
CA LEU A 55 -7.23 49.68 11.24
C LEU A 55 -8.43 49.72 10.28
N GLN A 56 -8.25 49.52 8.96
CA GLN A 56 -9.41 49.47 8.05
C GLN A 56 -9.35 48.26 7.09
N PRO A 57 -9.90 47.10 7.51
CA PRO A 57 -10.07 45.92 6.65
C PRO A 57 -10.88 46.19 5.38
N ALA A 58 -11.77 47.19 5.41
CA ALA A 58 -12.73 47.53 4.35
C ALA A 58 -12.12 47.98 3.01
N THR A 59 -10.81 48.23 2.93
CA THR A 59 -10.13 48.68 1.69
C THR A 59 -9.12 47.66 1.15
N TRP A 60 -9.07 46.45 1.73
CA TRP A 60 -8.03 45.45 1.48
C TRP A 60 -7.90 45.01 0.02
N PHE A 61 -9.01 44.91 -0.72
CA PHE A 61 -9.02 44.60 -2.16
C PHE A 61 -9.36 45.81 -3.05
N GLY A 62 -9.61 46.99 -2.47
CA GLY A 62 -10.27 48.10 -3.18
C GLY A 62 -11.71 47.77 -3.59
N LEU A 63 -12.31 46.78 -2.92
CA LEU A 63 -13.66 46.28 -3.15
C LEU A 63 -14.53 46.56 -1.90
N PRO A 64 -15.87 46.55 -2.02
CA PRO A 64 -16.77 46.63 -0.87
C PRO A 64 -16.41 45.61 0.24
N PRO A 65 -16.74 45.87 1.52
CA PRO A 65 -16.39 45.00 2.65
C PRO A 65 -16.79 43.53 2.45
N GLU A 66 -17.95 43.29 1.86
CA GLU A 66 -18.48 41.96 1.53
C GLU A 66 -17.61 41.24 0.48
N ALA A 67 -17.23 41.94 -0.60
CA ALA A 67 -16.36 41.40 -1.64
C ALA A 67 -14.91 41.18 -1.17
N THR A 68 -14.48 41.91 -0.14
CA THR A 68 -13.19 41.74 0.53
C THR A 68 -13.12 40.41 1.30
N LEU A 69 -14.20 40.03 1.99
CA LEU A 69 -14.29 38.75 2.70
C LEU A 69 -14.26 37.56 1.71
N VAL A 70 -15.02 37.66 0.62
CA VAL A 70 -15.03 36.66 -0.46
C VAL A 70 -13.63 36.49 -1.07
N GLY A 71 -12.95 37.59 -1.39
CA GLY A 71 -11.60 37.57 -1.93
C GLY A 71 -10.60 36.88 -0.98
N ALA A 72 -10.68 37.17 0.32
CA ALA A 72 -9.88 36.55 1.37
C ALA A 72 -10.05 35.03 1.42
N VAL A 73 -11.32 34.60 1.39
CA VAL A 73 -11.72 33.21 1.46
C VAL A 73 -11.27 32.43 0.23
N VAL A 74 -11.44 33.00 -0.97
CA VAL A 74 -10.98 32.40 -2.21
C VAL A 74 -9.46 32.24 -2.20
N VAL A 75 -8.72 33.27 -1.79
CA VAL A 75 -7.25 33.23 -1.69
C VAL A 75 -6.79 32.20 -0.64
N ALA A 76 -7.45 32.12 0.52
CA ALA A 76 -7.17 31.11 1.55
C ALA A 76 -7.40 29.69 1.02
N THR A 77 -8.54 29.47 0.37
CA THR A 77 -8.97 28.18 -0.16
C THR A 77 -8.04 27.70 -1.27
N LEU A 78 -7.67 28.58 -2.20
CA LEU A 78 -6.71 28.26 -3.26
C LEU A 78 -5.29 28.04 -2.71
N GLY A 79 -4.88 28.80 -1.68
CA GLY A 79 -3.60 28.62 -1.00
C GLY A 79 -3.48 27.26 -0.30
N VAL A 80 -4.50 26.88 0.49
CA VAL A 80 -4.60 25.54 1.11
C VAL A 80 -4.71 24.46 0.03
N GLY A 81 -5.50 24.70 -1.02
CA GLY A 81 -5.65 23.82 -2.17
C GLY A 81 -4.32 23.50 -2.84
N LEU A 82 -3.44 24.51 -3.05
CA LEU A 82 -2.10 24.31 -3.58
C LEU A 82 -1.23 23.44 -2.65
N MET A 83 -1.31 23.63 -1.33
CA MET A 83 -0.60 22.78 -0.36
C MET A 83 -1.05 21.33 -0.43
N MET A 84 -2.35 21.08 -0.61
CA MET A 84 -2.90 19.74 -0.79
C MET A 84 -2.48 19.12 -2.14
N LEU A 85 -2.61 19.88 -3.22
CA LEU A 85 -2.24 19.48 -4.58
C LEU A 85 -0.76 19.13 -4.69
N ALA A 86 0.10 19.71 -3.85
CA ALA A 86 1.51 19.35 -3.76
C ALA A 86 1.74 17.83 -3.58
N THR A 87 0.87 17.14 -2.85
CA THR A 87 0.97 15.68 -2.70
C THR A 87 0.68 14.94 -4.01
N GLY A 88 -0.25 15.44 -4.82
CA GLY A 88 -0.55 14.93 -6.16
C GLY A 88 0.55 15.28 -7.18
N LEU A 89 1.11 16.49 -7.12
CA LEU A 89 2.25 16.94 -7.93
C LEU A 89 3.49 16.08 -7.68
N ARG A 90 3.77 15.74 -6.41
CA ARG A 90 4.85 14.82 -6.03
C ARG A 90 4.74 13.47 -6.72
N ARG A 91 3.50 12.99 -6.91
CA ARG A 91 3.17 11.73 -7.61
C ARG A 91 3.09 11.89 -9.12
N ARG A 92 3.45 13.06 -9.66
CA ARG A 92 3.41 13.38 -11.08
C ARG A 92 2.02 13.20 -11.71
N LYS A 93 0.95 13.43 -10.93
CA LYS A 93 -0.43 13.28 -11.41
C LYS A 93 -0.81 14.41 -12.34
N ARG A 94 -1.29 14.05 -13.54
CA ARG A 94 -1.70 15.04 -14.56
C ARG A 94 -2.80 15.97 -14.07
N ARG A 95 -3.77 15.46 -13.30
CA ARG A 95 -4.85 16.29 -12.73
C ARG A 95 -4.40 17.21 -11.61
N ALA A 96 -3.47 16.76 -10.77
CA ALA A 96 -2.88 17.61 -9.75
C ALA A 96 -2.18 18.81 -10.40
N TRP A 97 -1.50 18.55 -11.52
CA TRP A 97 -0.90 19.59 -12.34
C TRP A 97 -1.93 20.54 -12.95
N GLN A 98 -2.99 20.02 -13.58
CA GLN A 98 -4.07 20.87 -14.14
C GLN A 98 -4.71 21.77 -13.07
N LEU A 99 -5.10 21.19 -11.93
CA LEU A 99 -5.72 21.93 -10.83
C LEU A 99 -4.75 22.94 -10.21
N ALA A 100 -3.46 22.62 -10.09
CA ALA A 100 -2.46 23.55 -9.59
C ALA A 100 -2.24 24.72 -10.56
N VAL A 101 -2.22 24.46 -11.87
CA VAL A 101 -2.14 25.53 -12.89
C VAL A 101 -3.35 26.44 -12.79
N VAL A 102 -4.57 25.90 -12.72
CA VAL A 102 -5.80 26.69 -12.57
C VAL A 102 -5.76 27.51 -11.27
N ALA A 103 -5.41 26.89 -10.15
CA ALA A 103 -5.30 27.58 -8.86
C ALA A 103 -4.25 28.71 -8.88
N CYS A 104 -3.09 28.48 -9.51
CA CYS A 104 -2.07 29.51 -9.67
C CYS A 104 -2.56 30.68 -10.53
N VAL A 105 -3.25 30.41 -11.65
CA VAL A 105 -3.83 31.46 -12.50
C VAL A 105 -4.83 32.30 -11.72
N LEU A 106 -5.75 31.65 -11.01
CA LEU A 106 -6.75 32.34 -10.18
C LEU A 106 -6.08 33.18 -9.09
N LEU A 107 -5.07 32.65 -8.39
CA LEU A 107 -4.34 33.38 -7.35
C LEU A 107 -3.58 34.59 -7.90
N VAL A 108 -2.94 34.47 -9.07
CA VAL A 108 -2.26 35.61 -9.71
C VAL A 108 -3.27 36.71 -10.05
N VAL A 109 -4.42 36.35 -10.63
CA VAL A 109 -5.49 37.30 -10.93
C VAL A 109 -6.01 37.96 -9.64
N SER A 110 -6.33 37.17 -8.60
CA SER A 110 -6.82 37.67 -7.32
C SER A 110 -5.84 38.62 -6.63
N HIS A 111 -4.54 38.32 -6.64
CA HIS A 111 -3.55 39.20 -6.03
C HIS A 111 -3.32 40.50 -6.82
N ILE A 112 -3.40 40.45 -8.15
CA ILE A 112 -3.28 41.65 -9.01
C ILE A 112 -4.48 42.56 -8.80
N VAL A 113 -5.70 42.01 -8.85
CA VAL A 113 -6.95 42.76 -8.63
C VAL A 113 -6.96 43.37 -7.23
N GLY A 114 -6.61 42.58 -6.22
CA GLY A 114 -6.61 43.03 -4.84
C GLY A 114 -5.43 43.90 -4.41
N ARG A 115 -4.39 44.07 -5.24
CA ARG A 115 -3.18 44.89 -4.98
C ARG A 115 -2.50 44.70 -3.60
N HIS A 116 -2.70 43.55 -2.94
CA HIS A 116 -2.35 43.37 -1.52
C HIS A 116 -1.04 42.62 -1.29
N ALA A 117 -0.47 41.95 -2.30
CA ALA A 117 0.58 40.95 -2.09
C ALA A 117 1.56 40.79 -3.27
N LEU A 118 2.52 41.72 -3.42
CA LEU A 118 3.55 41.64 -4.47
C LEU A 118 4.38 40.34 -4.39
N VAL A 119 4.90 40.02 -3.19
CA VAL A 119 5.78 38.85 -2.99
C VAL A 119 5.05 37.52 -3.27
N PRO A 120 3.86 37.23 -2.68
CA PRO A 120 3.09 36.04 -3.02
C PRO A 120 2.73 35.94 -4.52
N THR A 121 2.42 37.06 -5.17
CA THR A 121 2.15 37.08 -6.63
C THR A 121 3.34 36.59 -7.44
N ILE A 122 4.53 37.11 -7.16
CA ILE A 122 5.76 36.71 -7.86
C ILE A 122 6.03 35.22 -7.63
N VAL A 123 5.91 34.75 -6.38
CA VAL A 123 6.14 33.34 -6.03
C VAL A 123 5.16 32.40 -6.77
N VAL A 124 3.87 32.74 -6.80
CA VAL A 124 2.85 31.96 -7.52
C VAL A 124 3.08 32.01 -9.03
N ALA A 125 3.49 33.15 -9.59
CA ALA A 125 3.80 33.29 -11.01
C ALA A 125 5.03 32.45 -11.42
N VAL A 126 6.09 32.44 -10.60
CA VAL A 126 7.26 31.57 -10.81
C VAL A 126 6.87 30.09 -10.72
N LEU A 127 6.03 29.72 -9.76
CA LEU A 127 5.49 28.36 -9.67
C LEU A 127 4.67 27.99 -10.92
N LEU A 128 3.81 28.88 -11.41
CA LEU A 128 3.02 28.68 -12.62
C LEU A 128 3.93 28.44 -13.83
N ALA A 129 4.95 29.29 -14.03
CA ALA A 129 5.94 29.10 -15.10
C ALA A 129 6.66 27.75 -14.96
N GLY A 130 7.09 27.40 -13.74
CA GLY A 130 7.71 26.10 -13.45
C GLY A 130 6.80 24.92 -13.79
N LEU A 131 5.51 24.98 -13.43
CA LEU A 131 4.50 23.97 -13.76
C LEU A 131 4.33 23.82 -15.27
N LEU A 132 4.24 24.93 -16.02
CA LEU A 132 4.06 24.91 -17.47
C LEU A 132 5.29 24.35 -18.19
N LEU A 133 6.50 24.75 -17.78
CA LEU A 133 7.76 24.25 -18.35
C LEU A 133 7.96 22.76 -18.08
N THR A 134 7.45 22.27 -16.94
CA THR A 134 7.63 20.88 -16.51
C THR A 134 6.42 20.00 -16.83
N ARG A 135 5.49 20.45 -17.69
CA ARG A 135 4.24 19.73 -18.04
C ARG A 135 4.45 18.27 -18.46
N ARG A 136 5.56 17.98 -19.16
CA ARG A 136 5.90 16.63 -19.66
C ARG A 136 6.24 15.66 -18.54
N GLU A 137 6.54 16.16 -17.34
CA GLU A 137 6.79 15.31 -16.19
C GLU A 137 5.48 14.80 -15.54
N PHE A 138 4.32 15.44 -15.73
CA PHE A 138 3.08 15.06 -15.02
C PHE A 138 2.20 14.13 -15.86
N THR A 139 2.62 12.87 -16.00
CA THR A 139 1.99 11.88 -16.88
C THR A 139 1.11 10.85 -16.16
N ALA A 140 1.14 10.77 -14.83
CA ALA A 140 0.44 9.70 -14.11
C ALA A 140 -1.09 9.83 -14.27
N LEU A 141 -1.72 8.72 -14.67
CA LEU A 141 -3.14 8.63 -14.99
C LEU A 141 -4.02 8.80 -13.74
N PRO A 142 -5.21 9.41 -13.89
CA PRO A 142 -6.19 9.48 -12.81
C PRO A 142 -6.90 8.15 -12.61
N ASP A 143 -7.24 7.83 -11.37
CA ASP A 143 -8.11 6.70 -11.03
C ASP A 143 -9.51 6.89 -11.65
N PRO A 144 -10.05 5.93 -12.43
CA PRO A 144 -11.42 6.00 -12.92
C PRO A 144 -12.46 5.92 -11.78
N VAL A 145 -12.22 5.11 -10.74
CA VAL A 145 -13.15 4.91 -9.61
C VAL A 145 -13.18 6.16 -8.72
N GLY A 146 -12.02 6.74 -8.44
CA GLY A 146 -11.90 8.01 -7.71
C GLY A 146 -12.65 9.20 -8.33
N ARG A 147 -13.04 9.17 -9.62
CA ARG A 147 -13.83 10.24 -10.26
C ARG A 147 -15.25 10.26 -9.75
N LEU A 148 -15.91 9.10 -9.75
CA LEU A 148 -17.29 8.99 -9.34
C LEU A 148 -17.40 9.21 -7.84
N ALA A 149 -16.45 8.69 -7.06
CA ALA A 149 -16.33 8.97 -5.64
C ALA A 149 -16.09 10.45 -5.35
N ALA A 150 -15.19 11.12 -6.08
CA ALA A 150 -14.96 12.56 -5.93
C ALA A 150 -16.19 13.39 -6.27
N LEU A 151 -16.85 13.09 -7.40
CA LEU A 151 -18.09 13.77 -7.79
C LEU A 151 -19.18 13.58 -6.73
N ARG A 152 -19.38 12.35 -6.26
CA ARG A 152 -20.36 12.03 -5.22
C ARG A 152 -20.09 12.80 -3.93
N VAL A 153 -18.84 12.85 -3.48
CA VAL A 153 -18.45 13.57 -2.26
C VAL A 153 -18.63 15.08 -2.43
N VAL A 154 -18.25 15.65 -3.58
CA VAL A 154 -18.47 17.07 -3.87
C VAL A 154 -19.97 17.40 -3.85
N VAL A 155 -20.78 16.63 -4.59
CA VAL A 155 -22.23 16.85 -4.63
C VAL A 155 -22.87 16.70 -3.25
N GLN A 156 -22.47 15.70 -2.47
CA GLN A 156 -22.98 15.50 -1.10
C GLN A 156 -22.62 16.65 -0.16
N MET A 157 -21.40 17.17 -0.23
CA MET A 157 -20.98 18.30 0.61
C MET A 157 -21.67 19.59 0.20
N LEU A 158 -21.77 19.88 -1.11
CA LEU A 158 -22.47 21.07 -1.61
C LEU A 158 -23.97 21.01 -1.31
N LEU A 159 -24.62 19.89 -1.57
CA LEU A 159 -26.05 19.70 -1.25
C LEU A 159 -26.30 19.74 0.26
N GLY A 160 -25.43 19.14 1.07
CA GLY A 160 -25.51 19.17 2.53
C GLY A 160 -25.41 20.59 3.09
N GLY A 161 -24.44 21.37 2.62
CA GLY A 161 -24.30 22.78 2.98
C GLY A 161 -25.48 23.63 2.53
N PHE A 162 -25.94 23.43 1.29
CA PHE A 162 -27.11 24.11 0.75
C PHE A 162 -28.36 23.86 1.60
N VAL A 163 -28.68 22.58 1.85
CA VAL A 163 -29.86 22.17 2.63
C VAL A 163 -29.76 22.67 4.06
N THR A 164 -28.58 22.63 4.67
CA THR A 164 -28.38 23.08 6.05
C THR A 164 -28.60 24.58 6.19
N VAL A 165 -28.01 25.40 5.30
CA VAL A 165 -28.23 26.86 5.31
C VAL A 165 -29.69 27.18 4.98
N PHE A 166 -30.28 26.53 3.98
CA PHE A 166 -31.68 26.75 3.62
C PHE A 166 -32.64 26.41 4.78
N LEU A 167 -32.47 25.27 5.44
CA LEU A 167 -33.28 24.89 6.62
C LEU A 167 -33.06 25.85 7.78
N LEU A 168 -31.84 26.33 8.00
CA LEU A 168 -31.53 27.31 9.04
C LEU A 168 -32.34 28.61 8.83
N LEU A 169 -32.46 29.07 7.58
CA LEU A 169 -33.28 30.23 7.19
C LEU A 169 -34.80 29.98 7.31
N LEU A 170 -35.25 28.72 7.17
CA LEU A 170 -36.66 28.35 7.35
C LEU A 170 -37.06 28.23 8.83
N VAL A 171 -36.18 27.69 9.68
CA VAL A 171 -36.47 27.43 11.10
C VAL A 171 -36.35 28.68 11.97
N ARG A 172 -35.56 29.68 11.55
CA ARG A 172 -35.34 30.92 12.30
C ARG A 172 -35.77 32.18 11.53
N PRO A 173 -37.05 32.29 11.08
CA PRO A 173 -37.52 33.45 10.33
C PRO A 173 -37.53 34.74 11.16
N SER A 174 -37.59 34.64 12.50
CA SER A 174 -37.55 35.78 13.41
C SER A 174 -36.24 36.56 13.40
N LEU A 175 -35.15 35.95 12.90
CA LEU A 175 -33.83 36.57 12.74
C LEU A 175 -33.65 37.25 11.38
N LEU A 176 -34.63 37.13 10.47
CA LEU A 176 -34.60 37.70 9.12
C LEU A 176 -35.40 39.01 9.08
N ALA A 177 -34.94 39.97 8.28
CA ALA A 177 -35.66 41.20 8.01
C ALA A 177 -36.57 41.02 6.78
N GLY A 178 -37.70 41.74 6.73
CA GLY A 178 -38.55 41.82 5.52
C GLY A 178 -39.35 40.56 5.15
N GLY A 179 -39.15 39.41 5.79
CA GLY A 179 -39.86 38.17 5.44
C GLY A 179 -39.47 37.65 4.05
N PRO A 180 -38.20 37.25 3.84
CA PRO A 180 -37.65 36.95 2.52
C PRO A 180 -38.39 35.78 1.86
N SER A 181 -38.49 35.84 0.53
CA SER A 181 -39.15 34.80 -0.26
C SER A 181 -38.38 33.47 -0.19
N VAL A 182 -39.03 32.39 -0.64
CA VAL A 182 -38.35 31.09 -0.74
C VAL A 182 -37.20 31.16 -1.74
N GLU A 183 -37.34 31.93 -2.82
CA GLU A 183 -36.30 32.15 -3.82
C GLU A 183 -35.07 32.86 -3.22
N ASP A 184 -35.29 33.90 -2.41
CA ASP A 184 -34.19 34.62 -1.74
C ASP A 184 -33.41 33.70 -0.79
N LYS A 185 -34.12 32.83 -0.06
CA LYS A 185 -33.49 31.85 0.83
C LYS A 185 -32.71 30.79 0.05
N LEU A 186 -33.20 30.36 -1.11
CA LEU A 186 -32.48 29.43 -2.00
C LEU A 186 -31.21 30.10 -2.57
N ALA A 187 -31.32 31.36 -3.01
CA ALA A 187 -30.20 32.15 -3.51
C ALA A 187 -29.14 32.37 -2.41
N GLN A 188 -29.57 32.75 -1.20
CA GLN A 188 -28.68 32.88 -0.02
C GLN A 188 -27.92 31.58 0.26
N ALA A 189 -28.63 30.44 0.31
CA ALA A 189 -28.02 29.15 0.58
C ALA A 189 -27.00 28.73 -0.48
N GLY A 190 -27.26 29.03 -1.76
CA GLY A 190 -26.31 28.78 -2.85
C GLY A 190 -25.08 29.67 -2.77
N LEU A 191 -25.25 30.97 -2.53
CA LEU A 191 -24.17 31.94 -2.45
C LEU A 191 -23.29 31.73 -1.21
N SER A 192 -23.87 31.31 -0.08
CA SER A 192 -23.12 30.96 1.13
C SER A 192 -22.12 29.82 0.91
N LEU A 193 -22.36 28.88 -0.03
CA LEU A 193 -21.40 27.79 -0.33
C LEU A 193 -20.05 28.29 -0.85
N VAL A 194 -20.03 29.47 -1.46
CA VAL A 194 -18.83 30.13 -1.97
C VAL A 194 -18.43 31.34 -1.12
N GLY A 195 -19.07 31.51 0.04
CA GLY A 195 -18.82 32.61 0.98
C GLY A 195 -19.33 33.97 0.50
N VAL A 196 -20.26 34.00 -0.46
CA VAL A 196 -20.86 35.22 -1.00
C VAL A 196 -22.15 35.56 -0.24
N SER A 197 -22.31 36.82 0.14
CA SER A 197 -23.54 37.33 0.73
C SER A 197 -24.67 37.26 -0.29
N GLY A 198 -25.83 36.75 0.12
CA GLY A 198 -27.00 36.66 -0.75
C GLY A 198 -28.03 37.76 -0.48
N PRO A 199 -29.23 37.62 -1.07
CA PRO A 199 -30.26 38.67 -1.06
C PRO A 199 -31.02 38.78 0.27
N VAL A 200 -30.72 37.92 1.26
CA VAL A 200 -31.46 37.90 2.53
C VAL A 200 -30.87 38.93 3.49
N GLU A 201 -31.71 39.86 3.94
CA GLU A 201 -31.34 40.79 5.00
C GLU A 201 -31.55 40.17 6.40
N PHE A 202 -30.57 40.36 7.27
CA PHE A 202 -30.55 39.77 8.61
C PHE A 202 -30.75 40.83 9.69
N ARG A 203 -31.61 40.56 10.67
CA ARG A 203 -31.76 41.41 11.87
C ARG A 203 -30.60 41.27 12.84
N ALA A 204 -29.91 40.14 12.80
CA ALA A 204 -28.79 39.82 13.66
C ALA A 204 -27.57 39.48 12.80
N GLY A 205 -26.55 40.35 12.80
CA GLY A 205 -25.35 40.18 11.96
C GLY A 205 -24.60 38.86 12.21
N TRP A 206 -24.61 38.35 13.44
CA TRP A 206 -23.99 37.05 13.75
C TRP A 206 -24.65 35.87 13.03
N PHE A 207 -25.93 36.01 12.63
CA PHE A 207 -26.67 34.95 11.93
C PHE A 207 -26.32 34.92 10.44
N ASP A 208 -26.06 36.07 9.83
CA ASP A 208 -25.48 36.18 8.49
C ASP A 208 -24.09 35.52 8.47
N ASP A 209 -23.22 35.93 9.41
CA ASP A 209 -21.88 35.34 9.59
C ASP A 209 -21.93 33.82 9.76
N LEU A 210 -22.90 33.31 10.53
CA LEU A 210 -23.09 31.88 10.72
C LEU A 210 -23.48 31.16 9.42
N THR A 211 -24.38 31.73 8.61
CA THR A 211 -24.78 31.14 7.32
C THR A 211 -23.62 31.12 6.32
N ALA A 212 -22.85 32.21 6.27
CA ALA A 212 -21.66 32.33 5.45
C ALA A 212 -20.57 31.34 5.87
N VAL A 213 -20.26 31.24 7.18
CA VAL A 213 -19.26 30.30 7.71
C VAL A 213 -19.66 28.85 7.47
N LEU A 214 -20.93 28.49 7.70
CA LEU A 214 -21.43 27.13 7.47
C LEU A 214 -21.37 26.76 5.98
N GLY A 215 -21.95 27.58 5.11
CA GLY A 215 -21.94 27.35 3.67
C GLY A 215 -20.50 27.22 3.14
N LEU A 216 -19.63 28.15 3.53
CA LEU A 216 -18.24 28.14 3.12
C LEU A 216 -17.49 26.90 3.62
N SER A 217 -17.73 26.48 4.86
CA SER A 217 -17.11 25.28 5.42
C SER A 217 -17.46 24.04 4.59
N PHE A 218 -18.72 23.91 4.14
CA PHE A 218 -19.14 22.85 3.24
C PHE A 218 -18.54 22.97 1.84
N GLY A 219 -18.44 24.18 1.27
CA GLY A 219 -17.78 24.42 0.00
C GLY A 219 -16.29 24.08 0.02
N VAL A 220 -15.57 24.50 1.06
CA VAL A 220 -14.16 24.16 1.30
C VAL A 220 -14.02 22.65 1.52
N ALA A 221 -14.88 22.03 2.34
CA ALA A 221 -14.86 20.58 2.53
C ALA A 221 -15.11 19.81 1.23
N ALA A 222 -16.03 20.27 0.38
CA ALA A 222 -16.28 19.70 -0.95
C ALA A 222 -15.02 19.74 -1.81
N LEU A 223 -14.31 20.89 -1.83
CA LEU A 223 -13.06 21.05 -2.58
C LEU A 223 -11.93 20.16 -2.03
N VAL A 224 -11.75 20.15 -0.71
CA VAL A 224 -10.70 19.41 0.01
C VAL A 224 -10.90 17.90 -0.15
N LEU A 225 -12.10 17.40 0.16
CA LEU A 225 -12.42 15.97 0.10
C LEU A 225 -12.57 15.49 -1.35
N GLY A 226 -13.23 16.26 -2.21
CA GLY A 226 -13.29 15.99 -3.65
C GLY A 226 -11.91 15.93 -4.28
N GLY A 227 -11.05 16.88 -3.95
CA GLY A 227 -9.63 16.90 -4.33
C GLY A 227 -8.90 15.65 -3.83
N TYR A 228 -9.08 15.26 -2.57
CA TYR A 228 -8.50 14.03 -2.03
C TYR A 228 -8.88 12.78 -2.84
N PHE A 229 -10.17 12.58 -3.14
CA PHE A 229 -10.63 11.42 -3.92
C PHE A 229 -10.15 11.46 -5.37
N LEU A 230 -10.09 12.65 -5.98
CA LEU A 230 -9.56 12.83 -7.33
C LEU A 230 -8.04 12.55 -7.41
N LEU A 231 -7.32 12.85 -6.32
CA LEU A 231 -5.87 12.69 -6.20
C LEU A 231 -5.45 11.38 -5.55
N ARG A 232 -6.38 10.53 -5.14
CA ARG A 232 -6.08 9.19 -4.60
C ARG A 232 -5.50 8.30 -5.71
N SER A 233 -4.51 7.45 -5.36
CA SER A 233 -3.99 6.47 -6.32
C SER A 233 -5.04 5.40 -6.55
N SER A 234 -5.20 5.01 -7.82
CA SER A 234 -6.04 3.88 -8.17
C SER A 234 -5.56 2.65 -7.42
N GLU A 235 -6.52 1.92 -6.85
CA GLU A 235 -6.35 0.57 -6.31
C GLU A 235 -7.20 -0.32 -7.22
N PRO A 236 -6.69 -0.71 -8.42
CA PRO A 236 -7.44 -1.58 -9.31
C PRO A 236 -7.81 -2.84 -8.55
N ARG A 237 -9.01 -3.39 -8.82
CA ARG A 237 -9.36 -4.71 -8.31
C ARG A 237 -8.35 -5.69 -8.91
N PRO A 238 -7.51 -6.33 -8.09
CA PRO A 238 -6.54 -7.26 -8.62
C PRO A 238 -7.29 -8.54 -8.99
N ALA A 239 -7.07 -9.01 -10.20
CA ALA A 239 -7.57 -10.29 -10.67
C ALA A 239 -6.51 -10.88 -11.58
N LEU A 240 -5.99 -12.04 -11.19
CA LEU A 240 -5.19 -12.89 -12.05
C LEU A 240 -6.16 -13.61 -13.00
N THR A 241 -6.00 -13.43 -14.32
CA THR A 241 -6.84 -14.18 -15.27
C THR A 241 -6.39 -15.65 -15.34
N ALA A 242 -7.27 -16.53 -15.83
CA ALA A 242 -6.93 -17.95 -16.01
C ALA A 242 -5.70 -18.11 -16.92
N GLU A 243 -5.68 -17.41 -18.06
CA GLU A 243 -4.57 -17.41 -19.02
C GLU A 243 -3.26 -16.91 -18.40
N GLU A 244 -3.30 -15.84 -17.60
CA GLU A 244 -2.11 -15.34 -16.88
C GLU A 244 -1.62 -16.35 -15.84
N GLY A 245 -2.55 -17.02 -15.15
CA GLY A 245 -2.25 -18.10 -14.21
C GLY A 245 -1.53 -19.25 -14.89
N ASP A 246 -2.00 -19.70 -16.06
CA ASP A 246 -1.37 -20.80 -16.81
C ASP A 246 0.03 -20.43 -17.30
N ARG A 247 0.21 -19.21 -17.78
CA ARG A 247 1.54 -18.70 -18.15
C ARG A 247 2.50 -18.63 -16.96
N ILE A 248 2.02 -18.22 -15.78
CA ILE A 248 2.85 -18.26 -14.56
C ILE A 248 3.21 -19.69 -14.20
N ARG A 249 2.26 -20.64 -14.28
CA ARG A 249 2.54 -22.06 -14.03
C ARG A 249 3.63 -22.56 -14.97
N GLU A 250 3.58 -22.22 -16.25
CA GLU A 250 4.64 -22.58 -17.21
C GLU A 250 6.02 -22.03 -16.78
N LEU A 251 6.10 -20.77 -16.36
CA LEU A 251 7.33 -20.17 -15.85
C LEU A 251 7.83 -20.88 -14.58
N LEU A 252 6.92 -21.26 -13.68
CA LEU A 252 7.24 -21.98 -12.45
C LEU A 252 7.67 -23.42 -12.71
N THR A 253 7.09 -24.11 -13.68
CA THR A 253 7.52 -25.46 -14.07
C THR A 253 8.95 -25.45 -14.60
N ARG A 254 9.34 -24.43 -15.37
CA ARG A 254 10.69 -24.35 -15.96
C ARG A 254 11.74 -23.74 -15.02
N HIS A 255 11.36 -22.74 -14.22
CA HIS A 255 12.30 -21.90 -13.45
C HIS A 255 11.93 -21.75 -11.96
N GLY A 256 10.90 -22.44 -11.48
CA GLY A 256 10.39 -22.31 -10.11
C GLY A 256 11.34 -22.75 -9.01
N LYS A 257 12.44 -23.45 -9.35
CA LYS A 257 13.50 -23.81 -8.38
C LYS A 257 14.23 -22.61 -7.78
N ALA A 258 14.20 -21.45 -8.44
CA ALA A 258 14.99 -20.29 -8.06
C ALA A 258 14.53 -19.61 -6.76
N ASP A 259 13.22 -19.64 -6.46
CA ASP A 259 12.66 -18.96 -5.29
C ASP A 259 11.52 -19.79 -4.68
N SER A 260 11.62 -20.11 -3.39
CA SER A 260 10.60 -20.82 -2.62
C SER A 260 9.29 -20.04 -2.52
N LEU A 261 9.33 -18.71 -2.65
CA LEU A 261 8.14 -17.87 -2.60
C LEU A 261 7.47 -17.69 -3.98
N GLY A 262 8.07 -18.21 -5.05
CA GLY A 262 7.60 -18.01 -6.42
C GLY A 262 6.17 -18.52 -6.65
N TYR A 263 5.81 -19.66 -6.05
CA TYR A 263 4.50 -20.28 -6.24
C TYR A 263 3.34 -19.40 -5.71
N PHE A 264 3.60 -18.53 -4.71
CA PHE A 264 2.61 -17.59 -4.19
C PHE A 264 2.22 -16.50 -5.20
N ALA A 265 2.90 -16.38 -6.34
CA ALA A 265 2.46 -15.55 -7.45
C ALA A 265 1.09 -15.97 -8.02
N LEU A 266 0.70 -17.24 -7.86
CA LEU A 266 -0.59 -17.79 -8.32
C LEU A 266 -1.78 -17.38 -7.45
N ARG A 267 -1.58 -16.52 -6.46
CA ARG A 267 -2.64 -15.97 -5.62
C ARG A 267 -3.59 -15.12 -6.47
N ARG A 268 -4.89 -15.35 -6.34
CA ARG A 268 -5.92 -14.77 -7.23
C ARG A 268 -6.09 -13.25 -7.10
N ASP A 269 -5.65 -12.67 -5.98
CA ASP A 269 -5.69 -11.23 -5.70
C ASP A 269 -4.39 -10.49 -6.13
N LYS A 270 -3.60 -11.10 -7.02
CA LYS A 270 -2.44 -10.48 -7.66
C LYS A 270 -2.74 -10.15 -9.11
N SER A 271 -2.14 -9.06 -9.58
CA SER A 271 -1.99 -8.73 -10.99
C SER A 271 -0.57 -9.07 -11.43
N VAL A 272 -0.36 -9.23 -12.73
CA VAL A 272 0.92 -9.67 -13.27
C VAL A 272 1.37 -8.72 -14.37
N VAL A 273 2.68 -8.50 -14.46
CA VAL A 273 3.31 -7.86 -15.61
C VAL A 273 4.34 -8.83 -16.17
N PHE A 274 4.20 -9.17 -17.45
CA PHE A 274 5.18 -9.98 -18.17
C PHE A 274 6.25 -9.08 -18.79
N SER A 275 7.47 -9.61 -18.87
CA SER A 275 8.50 -9.11 -19.79
C SER A 275 8.00 -9.14 -21.23
N SER A 276 8.57 -8.28 -22.08
CA SER A 276 8.28 -8.24 -23.52
C SER A 276 8.54 -9.58 -24.22
N SER A 277 9.52 -10.35 -23.74
CA SER A 277 9.82 -11.70 -24.24
C SER A 277 8.85 -12.77 -23.74
N GLY A 278 8.02 -12.47 -22.73
CA GLY A 278 7.14 -13.42 -22.07
C GLY A 278 7.85 -14.44 -21.17
N LYS A 279 9.19 -14.42 -21.10
CA LYS A 279 10.01 -15.40 -20.36
C LYS A 279 10.17 -15.11 -18.87
N ALA A 280 9.75 -13.94 -18.43
CA ALA A 280 9.72 -13.55 -17.02
C ALA A 280 8.49 -12.71 -16.69
N ALA A 281 8.11 -12.69 -15.41
CA ALA A 281 6.96 -11.95 -14.91
C ALA A 281 7.16 -11.40 -13.49
N VAL A 282 6.45 -10.33 -13.15
CA VAL A 282 6.36 -9.80 -11.78
C VAL A 282 4.90 -9.83 -11.34
N ALA A 283 4.61 -10.61 -10.30
CA ALA A 283 3.30 -10.62 -9.65
C ALA A 283 3.26 -9.57 -8.53
N TYR A 284 2.20 -8.77 -8.51
CA TYR A 284 2.07 -7.65 -7.59
C TYR A 284 0.62 -7.37 -7.21
N ARG A 285 0.41 -6.63 -6.11
CA ARG A 285 -0.90 -6.10 -5.72
C ARG A 285 -0.76 -4.64 -5.35
N VAL A 286 -1.78 -3.84 -5.67
CA VAL A 286 -1.81 -2.43 -5.31
C VAL A 286 -2.57 -2.24 -4.02
N VAL A 287 -1.87 -1.84 -2.97
CA VAL A 287 -2.46 -1.54 -1.66
C VAL A 287 -2.02 -0.16 -1.24
N ALA A 288 -2.99 0.68 -0.89
CA ALA A 288 -2.72 2.06 -0.49
C ALA A 288 -1.82 2.83 -1.43
N GLY A 289 -1.94 2.64 -2.75
CA GLY A 289 -1.12 3.26 -3.80
C GLY A 289 0.38 2.93 -3.70
N VAL A 290 0.69 1.77 -3.14
CA VAL A 290 1.96 1.04 -3.25
C VAL A 290 1.67 -0.17 -4.14
N ALA A 291 2.45 -0.34 -5.21
CA ALA A 291 2.45 -1.57 -5.99
C ALA A 291 3.46 -2.51 -5.34
N LEU A 292 2.95 -3.46 -4.57
CA LEU A 292 3.73 -4.39 -3.79
C LEU A 292 3.92 -5.67 -4.59
N ALA A 293 5.13 -5.91 -5.08
CA ALA A 293 5.54 -7.20 -5.63
C ALA A 293 5.92 -8.16 -4.49
N SER A 294 5.79 -9.46 -4.71
CA SER A 294 6.13 -10.49 -3.73
C SER A 294 7.16 -11.47 -4.29
N GLY A 295 8.22 -11.75 -3.53
CA GLY A 295 9.29 -12.66 -3.94
C GLY A 295 10.13 -12.10 -5.09
N ASP A 296 10.85 -12.99 -5.75
CA ASP A 296 11.63 -12.66 -6.94
C ASP A 296 10.75 -12.53 -8.19
N PRO A 297 11.24 -11.87 -9.27
CA PRO A 297 10.63 -12.05 -10.58
C PRO A 297 10.60 -13.54 -10.96
N LEU A 298 9.51 -13.96 -11.61
CA LEU A 298 9.30 -15.33 -12.04
C LEU A 298 9.94 -15.54 -13.40
N GLY A 299 10.34 -16.78 -13.69
CA GLY A 299 10.85 -17.18 -15.01
C GLY A 299 12.36 -17.03 -15.15
N ASP A 300 12.81 -16.89 -16.39
CA ASP A 300 14.22 -16.87 -16.77
C ASP A 300 14.96 -15.64 -16.18
N LEU A 301 16.06 -15.89 -15.46
CA LEU A 301 16.92 -14.88 -14.86
C LEU A 301 17.38 -13.82 -15.86
N GLU A 302 17.65 -14.21 -17.11
CA GLU A 302 18.06 -13.27 -18.16
C GLU A 302 16.95 -12.30 -18.57
N ALA A 303 15.68 -12.70 -18.39
CA ALA A 303 14.50 -11.91 -18.73
C ALA A 303 13.97 -11.07 -17.55
N TRP A 304 14.49 -11.26 -16.33
CA TRP A 304 14.09 -10.47 -15.14
C TRP A 304 14.21 -8.95 -15.34
N PRO A 305 15.30 -8.41 -15.93
CA PRO A 305 15.40 -6.97 -16.20
C PRO A 305 14.24 -6.42 -17.03
N GLY A 306 13.76 -7.19 -18.00
CA GLY A 306 12.61 -6.84 -18.84
C GLY A 306 11.33 -6.75 -18.02
N ALA A 307 11.05 -7.75 -17.19
CA ALA A 307 9.85 -7.76 -16.34
C ALA A 307 9.87 -6.62 -15.30
N ILE A 308 11.03 -6.35 -14.69
CA ILE A 308 11.22 -5.23 -13.76
C ILE A 308 10.97 -3.89 -14.45
N THR A 309 11.47 -3.72 -15.68
CA THR A 309 11.28 -2.51 -16.47
C THR A 309 9.80 -2.22 -16.74
N GLU A 310 9.07 -3.25 -17.16
CA GLU A 310 7.63 -3.17 -17.42
C GLU A 310 6.84 -2.89 -16.13
N PHE A 311 7.14 -3.59 -15.03
CA PHE A 311 6.52 -3.34 -13.73
C PHE A 311 6.72 -1.88 -13.27
N LEU A 312 7.94 -1.36 -13.41
CA LEU A 312 8.24 0.03 -13.05
C LEU A 312 7.55 1.02 -14.01
N ALA A 313 7.35 0.65 -15.27
CA ALA A 313 6.57 1.46 -16.23
C ALA A 313 5.10 1.55 -15.81
N VAL A 314 4.50 0.44 -15.39
CA VAL A 314 3.16 0.40 -14.80
C VAL A 314 3.09 1.27 -13.55
N CYS A 315 4.04 1.14 -12.61
CA CYS A 315 4.09 1.99 -11.41
C CYS A 315 4.14 3.48 -11.76
N ARG A 316 4.94 3.87 -12.76
CA ARG A 316 5.01 5.27 -13.24
C ARG A 316 3.69 5.73 -13.86
N ARG A 317 3.07 4.88 -14.69
CA ARG A 317 1.80 5.18 -15.37
C ARG A 317 0.68 5.52 -14.39
N TYR A 318 0.63 4.85 -13.24
CA TYR A 318 -0.42 5.07 -12.22
C TYR A 318 0.03 5.88 -10.99
N GLY A 319 1.30 6.30 -10.94
CA GLY A 319 1.88 7.02 -9.80
C GLY A 319 1.90 6.19 -8.51
N TRP A 320 2.08 4.87 -8.65
CA TRP A 320 2.26 3.93 -7.54
C TRP A 320 3.71 3.96 -7.05
N VAL A 321 3.88 3.77 -5.75
CA VAL A 321 5.20 3.55 -5.16
C VAL A 321 5.55 2.07 -5.39
N PRO A 322 6.62 1.72 -6.11
CA PRO A 322 7.05 0.34 -6.23
C PRO A 322 7.68 -0.13 -4.92
N ALA A 323 7.34 -1.34 -4.49
CA ALA A 323 7.99 -2.03 -3.39
C ALA A 323 7.99 -3.55 -3.66
N VAL A 324 8.99 -4.26 -3.14
CA VAL A 324 9.09 -5.71 -3.26
C VAL A 324 9.26 -6.31 -1.87
N LEU A 325 8.41 -7.26 -1.52
CA LEU A 325 8.42 -7.92 -0.22
C LEU A 325 8.97 -9.34 -0.35
N GLY A 326 10.03 -9.66 0.40
CA GLY A 326 10.50 -11.04 0.55
C GLY A 326 11.36 -11.58 -0.61
N CYS A 327 11.90 -10.72 -1.48
CA CYS A 327 12.79 -11.18 -2.54
C CYS A 327 14.09 -11.77 -1.98
N SER A 328 14.68 -12.71 -2.71
CA SER A 328 15.98 -13.28 -2.38
C SER A 328 17.08 -12.24 -2.55
N GLU A 329 18.28 -12.56 -2.08
CA GLU A 329 19.45 -11.70 -2.33
C GLU A 329 19.72 -11.52 -3.84
N SER A 330 19.49 -12.57 -4.64
CA SER A 330 19.68 -12.51 -6.08
C SER A 330 18.67 -11.58 -6.75
N GLY A 331 17.39 -11.68 -6.40
CA GLY A 331 16.35 -10.77 -6.85
C GLY A 331 16.62 -9.33 -6.42
N ALA A 332 16.99 -9.12 -5.15
CA ALA A 332 17.34 -7.80 -4.64
C ALA A 332 18.45 -7.14 -5.46
N ARG A 333 19.52 -7.87 -5.80
CA ARG A 333 20.61 -7.34 -6.66
C ARG A 333 20.10 -6.88 -8.03
N VAL A 334 19.22 -7.64 -8.68
CA VAL A 334 18.64 -7.26 -9.98
C VAL A 334 17.72 -6.05 -9.83
N TRP A 335 16.88 -6.01 -8.81
CA TRP A 335 16.02 -4.85 -8.51
C TRP A 335 16.82 -3.57 -8.25
N LEU A 336 17.94 -3.66 -7.54
CA LEU A 336 18.85 -2.53 -7.30
C LEU A 336 19.48 -2.05 -8.60
N ARG A 337 20.02 -2.98 -9.41
CA ARG A 337 20.74 -2.68 -10.65
C ARG A 337 19.85 -2.05 -11.71
N GLU A 338 18.71 -2.67 -11.98
CA GLU A 338 17.78 -2.30 -13.07
C GLU A 338 16.75 -1.26 -12.60
N GLY A 339 16.28 -1.41 -11.37
CA GLY A 339 15.25 -0.55 -10.80
C GLY A 339 15.79 0.74 -10.19
N GLY A 340 17.09 0.81 -9.86
CA GLY A 340 17.63 1.95 -9.10
C GLY A 340 16.89 2.14 -7.77
N LEU A 341 16.49 1.01 -7.17
CA LEU A 341 15.82 0.93 -5.87
C LEU A 341 16.86 0.64 -4.79
N ASP A 342 16.49 0.82 -3.54
CA ASP A 342 17.27 0.45 -2.36
C ASP A 342 16.70 -0.82 -1.72
N ALA A 343 17.55 -1.59 -1.03
CA ALA A 343 17.14 -2.78 -0.30
C ALA A 343 17.44 -2.64 1.20
N LEU A 344 16.54 -3.19 2.01
CA LEU A 344 16.75 -3.44 3.42
C LEU A 344 16.49 -4.92 3.67
N GLU A 345 17.33 -5.55 4.47
CA GLU A 345 17.04 -6.91 4.89
C GLU A 345 15.79 -6.91 5.77
N LEU A 346 14.88 -7.80 5.42
CA LEU A 346 13.58 -7.92 6.06
C LEU A 346 13.62 -8.98 7.18
N GLY A 347 14.39 -10.06 6.97
CA GLY A 347 14.52 -11.18 7.90
C GLY A 347 15.05 -12.40 7.19
N ASP A 348 14.80 -13.58 7.76
CA ASP A 348 15.35 -14.84 7.26
C ASP A 348 14.26 -15.91 7.09
N GLU A 349 14.36 -16.67 6.01
CA GLU A 349 13.55 -17.85 5.75
C GLU A 349 14.21 -19.09 6.36
N ALA A 350 13.40 -19.93 7.01
CA ALA A 350 13.87 -21.20 7.58
C ALA A 350 13.73 -22.33 6.56
N VAL A 351 14.84 -22.77 5.97
CA VAL A 351 14.88 -23.87 5.02
C VAL A 351 15.50 -25.10 5.68
N VAL A 352 14.76 -26.21 5.70
CA VAL A 352 15.22 -27.50 6.21
C VAL A 352 15.65 -28.37 5.05
N ASP A 353 16.88 -28.88 5.11
CA ASP A 353 17.42 -29.89 4.21
C ASP A 353 16.97 -31.28 4.67
N VAL A 354 16.28 -32.01 3.80
CA VAL A 354 15.69 -33.33 4.11
C VAL A 354 16.77 -34.40 4.28
N ALA A 355 17.90 -34.30 3.58
CA ALA A 355 18.98 -35.28 3.67
C ALA A 355 19.66 -35.24 5.05
N THR A 356 19.80 -34.04 5.62
CA THR A 356 20.45 -33.83 6.93
C THR A 356 19.50 -33.92 8.12
N PHE A 357 18.19 -33.86 7.89
CA PHE A 357 17.20 -33.93 8.96
C PHE A 357 17.16 -35.32 9.63
N SER A 358 17.18 -35.32 10.97
CA SER A 358 16.95 -36.50 11.78
C SER A 358 16.33 -36.11 13.11
N LEU A 359 15.31 -36.85 13.58
CA LEU A 359 14.78 -36.68 14.95
C LEU A 359 15.74 -37.18 16.02
N GLN A 360 16.79 -37.90 15.63
CA GLN A 360 17.81 -38.39 16.54
C GLN A 360 18.83 -37.31 16.89
N GLY A 361 19.52 -37.48 18.01
CA GLY A 361 20.53 -36.54 18.48
C GLY A 361 20.04 -35.51 19.51
N ARG A 362 21.00 -34.72 20.01
CA ARG A 362 20.84 -33.83 21.17
C ARG A 362 20.07 -32.55 20.84
N SER A 363 20.34 -31.95 19.68
CA SER A 363 19.66 -30.73 19.20
C SER A 363 18.16 -30.93 19.02
N MET A 364 17.74 -32.14 18.61
CA MET A 364 16.36 -32.50 18.32
C MET A 364 15.59 -33.05 19.52
N ARG A 365 16.18 -33.06 20.72
CA ARG A 365 15.55 -33.60 21.94
C ARG A 365 14.18 -32.96 22.19
N THR A 366 14.07 -31.64 22.04
CA THR A 366 12.83 -30.89 22.29
C THR A 366 11.74 -31.27 21.29
N VAL A 367 12.08 -31.34 20.00
CA VAL A 367 11.14 -31.75 18.93
C VAL A 367 10.71 -33.19 19.17
N ARG A 368 11.66 -34.11 19.39
CA ARG A 368 11.38 -35.52 19.65
C ARG A 368 10.46 -35.73 20.86
N GLN A 369 10.69 -35.00 21.96
CA GLN A 369 9.83 -35.08 23.15
C GLN A 369 8.41 -34.58 22.87
N ALA A 370 8.26 -33.51 22.07
CA ALA A 370 6.95 -33.01 21.66
C ALA A 370 6.23 -34.03 20.76
N VAL A 371 6.91 -34.52 19.73
CA VAL A 371 6.41 -35.56 18.80
C VAL A 371 5.92 -36.79 19.57
N SER A 372 6.78 -37.37 20.43
CA SER A 372 6.42 -38.57 21.19
C SER A 372 5.27 -38.33 22.19
N ARG A 373 5.09 -37.10 22.69
CA ARG A 373 3.94 -36.77 23.54
C ARG A 373 2.64 -36.81 22.76
N ILE A 374 2.61 -36.19 21.58
CA ILE A 374 1.41 -36.14 20.73
C ILE A 374 1.07 -37.53 20.19
N GLN A 375 2.07 -38.31 19.76
CA GLN A 375 1.85 -39.71 19.35
C GLN A 375 1.28 -40.57 20.48
N ARG A 376 1.77 -40.41 21.73
CA ARG A 376 1.21 -41.10 22.90
C ARG A 376 -0.22 -40.68 23.24
N ALA A 377 -0.64 -39.50 22.81
CA ALA A 377 -2.01 -39.03 22.94
C ALA A 377 -2.94 -39.56 21.83
N GLY A 378 -2.47 -40.49 20.99
CA GLY A 378 -3.30 -41.18 20.00
C GLY A 378 -3.42 -40.46 18.64
N TYR A 379 -2.63 -39.41 18.42
CA TYR A 379 -2.64 -38.72 17.13
C TYR A 379 -1.93 -39.54 16.06
N ALA A 380 -2.57 -39.68 14.91
CA ALA A 380 -2.00 -40.21 13.68
C ALA A 380 -1.83 -39.09 12.65
N THR A 381 -0.89 -39.26 11.72
CA THR A 381 -0.65 -38.32 10.63
C THR A 381 -0.71 -39.01 9.28
N THR A 382 -1.20 -38.27 8.28
CA THR A 382 -1.14 -38.67 6.88
C THR A 382 -0.47 -37.58 6.06
N VAL A 383 0.45 -37.98 5.17
CA VAL A 383 1.15 -37.08 4.25
C VAL A 383 0.81 -37.53 2.83
N ARG A 384 0.12 -36.69 2.06
CA ARG A 384 -0.30 -37.00 0.69
C ARG A 384 -0.12 -35.79 -0.21
N ARG A 385 0.15 -36.00 -1.50
CA ARG A 385 0.01 -34.92 -2.47
C ARG A 385 -1.47 -34.60 -2.63
N VAL A 386 -1.80 -33.33 -2.90
CA VAL A 386 -3.19 -32.88 -3.04
C VAL A 386 -3.92 -33.69 -4.11
N ARG A 387 -3.26 -34.01 -5.24
CA ARG A 387 -3.82 -34.84 -6.31
C ARG A 387 -4.19 -36.28 -5.90
N ASP A 388 -3.62 -36.78 -4.81
CA ASP A 388 -3.84 -38.15 -4.33
C ASP A 388 -4.97 -38.20 -3.27
N VAL A 389 -5.60 -37.05 -2.97
CA VAL A 389 -6.69 -36.94 -1.98
C VAL A 389 -8.02 -36.81 -2.72
N PRO A 390 -9.05 -37.61 -2.36
CA PRO A 390 -10.38 -37.53 -2.96
C PRO A 390 -10.99 -36.12 -2.84
N SER A 391 -11.72 -35.68 -3.86
CA SER A 391 -12.33 -34.34 -3.91
C SER A 391 -13.30 -34.06 -2.77
N GLU A 392 -14.02 -35.09 -2.31
CA GLU A 392 -14.92 -35.03 -1.14
C GLU A 392 -14.15 -34.74 0.15
N GLU A 393 -13.03 -35.44 0.36
CA GLU A 393 -12.16 -35.22 1.52
C GLU A 393 -11.55 -33.80 1.47
N LEU A 394 -11.08 -33.35 0.30
CA LEU A 394 -10.59 -31.98 0.12
C LEU A 394 -11.65 -30.93 0.46
N ALA A 395 -12.92 -31.19 0.13
CA ALA A 395 -14.03 -30.29 0.47
C ALA A 395 -14.29 -30.24 1.99
N GLN A 396 -14.26 -31.39 2.66
CA GLN A 396 -14.39 -31.48 4.13
C GLN A 396 -13.25 -30.73 4.84
N LEU A 397 -12.01 -30.90 4.38
CA LEU A 397 -10.85 -30.19 4.92
C LEU A 397 -10.98 -28.67 4.73
N ARG A 398 -11.46 -28.21 3.57
CA ARG A 398 -11.73 -26.78 3.32
C ARG A 398 -12.75 -26.20 4.30
N GLU A 399 -13.84 -26.92 4.52
CA GLU A 399 -14.89 -26.49 5.46
C GLU A 399 -14.37 -26.45 6.90
N LEU A 400 -13.63 -27.47 7.33
CA LEU A 400 -13.03 -27.53 8.65
C LEU A 400 -12.06 -26.36 8.89
N VAL A 401 -11.18 -26.10 7.93
CA VAL A 401 -10.25 -24.97 8.00
C VAL A 401 -10.98 -23.63 8.04
N SER A 402 -12.09 -23.49 7.29
CA SER A 402 -12.94 -22.30 7.35
C SER A 402 -13.52 -22.08 8.75
N ARG A 403 -13.98 -23.16 9.42
CA ARG A 403 -14.48 -23.10 10.81
C ARG A 403 -13.39 -22.69 11.81
N TRP A 404 -12.21 -23.29 11.72
CA TRP A 404 -11.09 -22.98 12.63
C TRP A 404 -10.55 -21.56 12.49
N ARG A 405 -10.71 -20.93 11.31
CA ARG A 405 -10.21 -19.57 11.04
C ARG A 405 -10.97 -18.48 11.81
N GLY A 406 -12.21 -18.72 12.26
CA GLY A 406 -12.99 -17.78 13.07
C GLY A 406 -13.26 -16.41 12.41
N GLY A 407 -13.01 -16.24 11.10
CA GLY A 407 -13.21 -14.99 10.39
C GLY A 407 -12.86 -15.06 8.88
N PRO A 408 -13.37 -14.11 8.06
CA PRO A 408 -13.32 -14.19 6.60
C PRO A 408 -11.99 -13.77 5.94
N ALA A 409 -10.95 -13.43 6.71
CA ALA A 409 -9.67 -12.97 6.15
C ALA A 409 -8.57 -14.02 6.35
N GLU A 410 -8.18 -14.68 5.25
CA GLU A 410 -6.91 -15.39 5.21
C GLU A 410 -5.75 -14.40 5.40
N ARG A 411 -4.81 -14.82 6.24
CA ARG A 411 -3.54 -14.13 6.45
C ARG A 411 -2.58 -14.54 5.33
N GLY A 412 -1.81 -13.59 4.84
CA GLY A 412 -0.73 -13.82 3.88
C GLY A 412 -0.93 -13.13 2.53
N PHE A 413 0.16 -12.62 1.95
CA PHE A 413 0.24 -12.07 0.58
C PHE A 413 1.46 -12.59 -0.15
N SER A 414 2.65 -12.44 0.45
CA SER A 414 3.89 -12.97 -0.09
C SER A 414 4.07 -14.46 0.21
N MET A 415 3.28 -15.00 1.13
CA MET A 415 3.54 -16.27 1.82
C MET A 415 2.30 -17.14 2.02
N ALA A 416 1.17 -16.78 1.39
CA ALA A 416 -0.03 -17.62 1.37
C ALA A 416 -0.80 -17.50 0.06
N LEU A 417 -1.32 -18.61 -0.45
CA LEU A 417 -2.13 -18.66 -1.68
C LEU A 417 -3.55 -18.17 -1.51
N SER A 418 -4.02 -18.05 -0.26
CA SER A 418 -5.43 -17.77 0.03
C SER A 418 -6.41 -18.77 -0.56
N ARG A 419 -6.03 -20.06 -0.54
CA ARG A 419 -6.91 -21.19 -0.85
C ARG A 419 -6.34 -22.43 -0.20
N VAL A 420 -7.20 -23.39 0.08
CA VAL A 420 -6.87 -24.60 0.85
C VAL A 420 -7.35 -25.81 0.09
N ALA A 421 -6.56 -26.88 0.03
CA ALA A 421 -6.97 -28.16 -0.51
C ALA A 421 -7.65 -28.03 -1.90
N ASP A 422 -7.04 -27.23 -2.78
CA ASP A 422 -7.51 -26.98 -4.15
C ASP A 422 -6.78 -27.91 -5.12
N GLY A 423 -7.37 -29.09 -5.37
CA GLY A 423 -6.77 -30.12 -6.21
C GLY A 423 -6.74 -29.80 -7.70
N GLU A 424 -7.57 -28.86 -8.16
CA GLU A 424 -7.55 -28.40 -9.55
C GLU A 424 -6.40 -27.40 -9.76
N SER A 425 -6.24 -26.46 -8.83
CA SER A 425 -5.25 -25.38 -8.98
C SER A 425 -3.85 -25.80 -8.56
N ASP A 426 -3.72 -26.66 -7.53
CA ASP A 426 -2.45 -26.98 -6.87
C ASP A 426 -2.23 -28.50 -6.65
N PRO A 427 -2.38 -29.34 -7.69
CA PRO A 427 -2.33 -30.81 -7.56
C PRO A 427 -0.98 -31.34 -7.02
N ALA A 428 0.11 -30.61 -7.25
CA ALA A 428 1.45 -30.98 -6.80
C ALA A 428 1.76 -30.58 -5.34
N GLY A 429 0.88 -29.79 -4.70
CA GLY A 429 1.01 -29.44 -3.29
C GLY A 429 0.95 -30.68 -2.39
N VAL A 430 1.32 -30.51 -1.12
CA VAL A 430 1.32 -31.59 -0.12
C VAL A 430 0.47 -31.18 1.08
N LEU A 431 -0.40 -32.09 1.52
CA LEU A 431 -1.18 -31.96 2.73
C LEU A 431 -0.62 -32.88 3.80
N VAL A 432 -0.49 -32.34 5.01
CA VAL A 432 -0.17 -33.09 6.22
C VAL A 432 -1.37 -32.94 7.15
N VAL A 433 -2.08 -34.04 7.41
CA VAL A 433 -3.29 -34.04 8.23
C VAL A 433 -3.05 -34.88 9.47
N ALA A 434 -3.28 -34.29 10.64
CA ALA A 434 -3.28 -35.00 11.91
C ALA A 434 -4.72 -35.31 12.33
N THR A 435 -4.96 -36.56 12.69
CA THR A 435 -6.24 -37.05 13.21
C THR A 435 -6.07 -37.61 14.62
N ALA A 436 -7.06 -37.41 15.47
CA ALA A 436 -7.19 -38.06 16.77
C ALA A 436 -8.67 -38.31 17.05
N GLU A 437 -9.01 -39.51 17.53
CA GLU A 437 -10.41 -39.93 17.76
C GLU A 437 -11.28 -39.77 16.49
N ASP A 438 -10.72 -40.16 15.33
CA ASP A 438 -11.33 -40.02 14.00
C ASP A 438 -11.69 -38.58 13.56
N GLU A 439 -11.29 -37.57 14.35
CA GLU A 439 -11.44 -36.16 13.99
C GLU A 439 -10.11 -35.57 13.52
N VAL A 440 -10.16 -34.75 12.47
CA VAL A 440 -9.00 -33.97 12.03
C VAL A 440 -8.74 -32.87 13.06
N ARG A 441 -7.51 -32.83 13.59
CA ARG A 441 -7.09 -31.88 14.66
C ARG A 441 -6.05 -30.87 14.19
N GLY A 442 -5.35 -31.15 13.09
CA GLY A 442 -4.33 -30.26 12.54
C GLY A 442 -4.12 -30.48 11.05
N LEU A 443 -3.78 -29.40 10.34
CA LEU A 443 -3.52 -29.43 8.91
C LEU A 443 -2.37 -28.49 8.56
N LEU A 444 -1.39 -29.01 7.83
CA LEU A 444 -0.42 -28.21 7.09
C LEU A 444 -0.66 -28.36 5.59
N GLN A 445 -0.51 -27.26 4.86
CA GLN A 445 -0.47 -27.24 3.40
C GLN A 445 0.87 -26.68 2.94
N PHE A 446 1.48 -27.39 2.00
CA PHE A 446 2.71 -26.98 1.34
C PHE A 446 2.48 -26.86 -0.16
N VAL A 447 3.11 -25.86 -0.76
CA VAL A 447 3.09 -25.60 -2.19
C VAL A 447 4.41 -26.00 -2.83
N PRO A 448 4.43 -26.35 -4.14
CA PRO A 448 5.65 -26.71 -4.84
C PRO A 448 6.68 -25.57 -4.86
N TRP A 449 7.94 -25.90 -4.58
CA TRP A 449 9.11 -25.06 -4.85
C TRP A 449 9.99 -25.80 -5.86
N GLY A 450 9.73 -25.56 -7.15
CA GLY A 450 10.30 -26.38 -8.21
C GLY A 450 9.75 -27.80 -8.21
N ASP A 451 10.60 -28.76 -8.55
CA ASP A 451 10.34 -30.20 -8.58
C ASP A 451 10.80 -30.92 -7.29
N ASP A 452 11.77 -30.34 -6.57
CA ASP A 452 12.49 -30.93 -5.44
C ASP A 452 12.24 -30.24 -4.09
N GLY A 453 11.39 -29.20 -4.07
CA GLY A 453 11.15 -28.38 -2.89
C GLY A 453 9.68 -28.23 -2.52
N LEU A 454 9.44 -27.93 -1.24
CA LEU A 454 8.15 -27.52 -0.71
C LEU A 454 8.26 -26.20 0.06
N SER A 455 7.22 -25.36 -0.01
CA SER A 455 7.10 -24.15 0.81
C SER A 455 5.81 -24.17 1.62
N LEU A 456 5.90 -23.89 2.93
CA LEU A 456 4.74 -23.88 3.82
C LEU A 456 3.79 -22.73 3.45
N ASP A 457 2.53 -23.07 3.16
CA ASP A 457 1.47 -22.14 2.77
C ASP A 457 0.43 -21.94 3.88
N LEU A 458 0.00 -23.03 4.51
CA LEU A 458 -0.95 -22.98 5.62
C LEU A 458 -0.46 -23.85 6.78
N MET A 459 -0.58 -23.32 7.99
CA MET A 459 -0.43 -24.06 9.24
C MET A 459 -1.62 -23.72 10.12
N ILE A 460 -2.53 -24.67 10.32
CA ILE A 460 -3.73 -24.48 11.12
C ILE A 460 -4.02 -25.71 11.97
N ARG A 461 -4.59 -25.47 13.15
CA ARG A 461 -4.99 -26.51 14.09
C ARG A 461 -6.32 -26.16 14.71
N ASP A 462 -6.97 -27.17 15.24
CA ASP A 462 -8.18 -27.02 16.04
C ASP A 462 -7.90 -26.09 17.24
N PRO A 463 -8.64 -24.97 17.37
CA PRO A 463 -8.54 -24.09 18.53
C PRO A 463 -8.91 -24.79 19.85
N ALA A 464 -9.74 -25.83 19.80
CA ALA A 464 -10.16 -26.60 20.97
C ALA A 464 -9.04 -27.49 21.52
N VAL A 465 -8.00 -27.77 20.72
CA VAL A 465 -6.87 -28.62 21.12
C VAL A 465 -5.82 -27.79 21.86
N PRO A 466 -5.55 -28.05 23.16
CA PRO A 466 -4.53 -27.35 23.94
C PRO A 466 -3.10 -27.87 23.71
N ASP A 467 -2.92 -28.86 22.83
CA ASP A 467 -1.70 -29.64 22.76
C ASP A 467 -0.51 -28.90 22.12
N ASN A 468 0.44 -28.52 22.95
CA ASN A 468 1.77 -28.08 22.55
C ASN A 468 2.51 -29.27 21.91
N GLY A 469 2.84 -29.20 20.62
CA GLY A 469 3.60 -30.25 19.92
C GLY A 469 2.99 -30.72 18.60
N LEU A 470 1.73 -30.41 18.32
CA LEU A 470 1.03 -30.90 17.12
C LEU A 470 1.71 -30.42 15.82
N ASN A 471 2.14 -29.16 15.78
CA ASN A 471 2.87 -28.64 14.63
C ASN A 471 4.26 -29.30 14.49
N GLU A 472 4.94 -29.59 15.61
CA GLU A 472 6.18 -30.37 15.60
C GLU A 472 5.99 -31.77 15.03
N LEU A 473 4.90 -32.46 15.39
CA LEU A 473 4.54 -33.76 14.80
C LEU A 473 4.32 -33.66 13.29
N LEU A 474 3.45 -32.74 12.86
CA LEU A 474 3.12 -32.56 11.44
C LEU A 474 4.37 -32.24 10.59
N ILE A 475 5.25 -31.34 11.06
CA ILE A 475 6.49 -31.00 10.34
C ILE A 475 7.45 -32.18 10.33
N ALA A 476 7.62 -32.88 11.44
CA ALA A 476 8.52 -34.03 11.53
C ALA A 476 8.08 -35.18 10.62
N ASP A 477 6.79 -35.48 10.58
CA ASP A 477 6.25 -36.55 9.73
C ASP A 477 6.30 -36.19 8.24
N LEU A 478 6.09 -34.91 7.90
CA LEU A 478 6.36 -34.43 6.54
C LEU A 478 7.81 -34.67 6.13
N LEU A 479 8.77 -34.22 6.95
CA LEU A 479 10.19 -34.37 6.65
C LEU A 479 10.60 -35.85 6.55
N GLY A 480 9.97 -36.73 7.34
CA GLY A 480 10.13 -38.17 7.22
C GLY A 480 9.59 -38.73 5.90
N ALA A 481 8.47 -38.21 5.40
CA ALA A 481 7.85 -38.63 4.14
C ALA A 481 8.50 -38.03 2.88
N CYS A 482 9.24 -36.92 2.99
CA CYS A 482 9.83 -36.18 1.87
C CYS A 482 10.64 -37.05 0.90
N ARG A 483 11.41 -38.04 1.39
CA ARG A 483 12.19 -38.94 0.52
C ARG A 483 11.31 -39.76 -0.43
N GLY A 484 10.16 -40.24 0.03
CA GLY A 484 9.18 -40.95 -0.81
C GLY A 484 8.44 -40.03 -1.79
N LEU A 485 8.42 -38.73 -1.51
CA LEU A 485 7.80 -37.71 -2.36
C LEU A 485 8.76 -37.10 -3.39
N GLY A 486 10.06 -37.42 -3.34
CA GLY A 486 11.09 -36.80 -4.17
C GLY A 486 11.37 -35.35 -3.78
N VAL A 487 11.28 -35.02 -2.49
CA VAL A 487 11.50 -33.67 -1.96
C VAL A 487 12.80 -33.65 -1.14
N ASP A 488 13.68 -32.72 -1.46
CA ASP A 488 15.01 -32.56 -0.84
C ASP A 488 15.08 -31.37 0.13
N ARG A 489 14.17 -30.40 -0.01
CA ARG A 489 14.19 -29.16 0.77
C ARG A 489 12.78 -28.67 1.10
N VAL A 490 12.61 -28.19 2.34
CA VAL A 490 11.33 -27.67 2.82
C VAL A 490 11.54 -26.31 3.45
N SER A 491 10.87 -25.29 2.92
CA SER A 491 10.74 -24.00 3.58
C SER A 491 9.61 -24.05 4.60
N LEU A 492 9.95 -23.73 5.86
CA LEU A 492 9.00 -23.52 6.96
C LEU A 492 8.51 -22.06 7.01
N ASN A 493 8.62 -21.37 5.87
CA ASN A 493 8.26 -19.98 5.68
C ASN A 493 9.14 -19.03 6.52
N PHE A 494 8.82 -17.74 6.43
CA PHE A 494 9.68 -16.65 6.84
C PHE A 494 9.55 -16.29 8.33
N ALA A 495 10.69 -16.15 9.01
CA ALA A 495 10.77 -15.46 10.29
C ALA A 495 11.33 -14.07 10.05
N VAL A 496 10.43 -13.10 9.97
CA VAL A 496 10.83 -11.71 9.83
C VAL A 496 11.69 -11.29 11.05
N PHE A 497 12.74 -10.48 10.86
CA PHE A 497 13.33 -9.57 11.86
C PHE A 497 14.62 -9.90 12.65
N ARG A 498 15.30 -11.05 12.55
CA ARG A 498 16.57 -11.22 13.31
C ARG A 498 17.66 -10.23 12.85
N SER A 499 17.96 -10.25 11.57
CA SER A 499 19.11 -9.52 11.01
C SER A 499 18.92 -7.99 10.91
N ALA A 500 17.66 -7.52 10.90
CA ALA A 500 17.30 -6.10 10.87
C ALA A 500 17.41 -5.44 12.26
N LEU A 501 17.11 -6.19 13.33
CA LEU A 501 17.29 -5.74 14.72
C LEU A 501 18.78 -5.76 15.12
N GLU A 502 19.49 -6.86 14.84
CA GLU A 502 20.91 -7.00 15.19
C GLU A 502 21.81 -5.97 14.49
N ARG A 503 21.55 -5.61 13.22
CA ARG A 503 22.30 -4.54 12.53
C ARG A 503 21.83 -3.13 12.88
N GLY A 504 20.57 -2.93 13.26
CA GLY A 504 20.08 -1.64 13.75
C GLY A 504 20.76 -1.21 15.07
N GLU A 505 21.30 -2.19 15.80
CA GLU A 505 21.98 -2.01 17.09
C GLU A 505 23.51 -2.02 17.00
N LYS A 506 24.11 -2.37 15.84
CA LYS A 506 25.56 -2.27 15.62
C LYS A 506 26.02 -0.82 15.50
N ILE A 507 27.18 -0.50 16.10
CA ILE A 507 27.89 0.77 15.95
C ILE A 507 28.23 0.95 14.45
N GLY A 508 27.60 1.94 13.80
CA GLY A 508 27.69 2.17 12.34
C GLY A 508 26.36 2.04 11.57
N ALA A 509 25.26 1.68 12.23
CA ALA A 509 23.94 1.61 11.60
C ALA A 509 23.48 2.99 11.06
N GLY A 510 23.31 3.07 9.74
CA GLY A 510 22.81 4.27 9.07
C GLY A 510 21.44 4.72 9.61
N PRO A 511 21.07 6.00 9.47
CA PRO A 511 19.80 6.54 9.99
C PRO A 511 18.56 5.76 9.54
N VAL A 512 18.61 5.19 8.32
CA VAL A 512 17.57 4.37 7.72
C VAL A 512 17.36 3.06 8.46
N ALA A 513 18.44 2.33 8.74
CA ALA A 513 18.40 1.07 9.49
C ALA A 513 17.85 1.28 10.90
N ARG A 514 18.19 2.42 11.55
CA ARG A 514 17.67 2.80 12.87
C ARG A 514 16.17 3.12 12.85
N LEU A 515 15.70 3.88 11.84
CA LEU A 515 14.27 4.16 11.68
C LEU A 515 13.48 2.88 11.42
N TRP A 516 14.00 2.00 10.55
CA TRP A 516 13.39 0.72 10.26
C TRP A 516 13.33 -0.14 11.52
N ALA A 517 14.44 -0.34 12.23
CA ALA A 517 14.47 -1.07 13.51
C ALA A 517 13.48 -0.50 14.55
N ARG A 518 13.27 0.83 14.59
CA ARG A 518 12.23 1.44 15.45
C ARG A 518 10.81 1.10 15.01
N LEU A 519 10.51 1.22 13.72
CA LEU A 519 9.20 0.83 13.17
C LEU A 519 8.90 -0.65 13.47
N LEU A 520 9.90 -1.51 13.25
CA LEU A 520 9.82 -2.94 13.48
C LEU A 520 9.65 -3.32 14.96
N ARG A 521 10.33 -2.63 15.89
CA ARG A 521 10.11 -2.83 17.34
C ARG A 521 8.71 -2.40 17.81
N THR A 522 8.18 -1.35 17.21
CA THR A 522 6.82 -0.88 17.53
C THR A 522 5.80 -1.89 17.04
N ALA A 523 6.06 -2.47 15.86
CA ALA A 523 5.35 -3.60 15.28
C ALA A 523 5.46 -4.88 16.12
N SER A 524 6.65 -5.24 16.61
CA SER A 524 6.90 -6.49 17.34
C SER A 524 6.19 -6.54 18.69
N ARG A 525 5.87 -5.40 19.31
CA ARG A 525 5.01 -5.34 20.51
C ARG A 525 3.60 -5.90 20.27
N TRP A 526 3.15 -5.96 19.02
CA TRP A 526 1.85 -6.50 18.61
C TRP A 526 1.96 -7.91 18.00
N TRP A 527 3.17 -8.48 17.95
CA TRP A 527 3.46 -9.71 17.22
C TRP A 527 4.29 -10.71 18.04
N GLN A 528 3.86 -11.97 18.07
CA GLN A 528 4.64 -13.11 18.56
C GLN A 528 5.77 -13.54 17.58
N ILE A 529 6.48 -12.60 16.95
CA ILE A 529 7.57 -12.90 15.99
C ILE A 529 8.67 -13.76 16.63
N ASP A 530 9.01 -13.48 17.89
CA ASP A 530 10.01 -14.25 18.64
C ASP A 530 9.58 -15.70 18.89
N SER A 531 8.28 -16.02 18.85
CA SER A 531 7.81 -17.40 19.06
C SER A 531 8.00 -18.24 17.80
N LEU A 532 7.74 -17.68 16.61
CA LEU A 532 7.90 -18.38 15.32
C LEU A 532 9.38 -18.64 15.01
N TYR A 533 10.26 -17.66 15.22
CA TYR A 533 11.70 -17.87 15.08
C TYR A 533 12.22 -18.97 16.01
N ARG A 534 11.85 -18.90 17.31
CA ARG A 534 12.21 -19.92 18.30
C ARG A 534 11.60 -21.29 18.01
N PHE A 535 10.46 -21.34 17.34
CA PHE A 535 9.84 -22.57 16.87
C PHE A 535 10.63 -23.17 15.70
N ASN A 536 10.87 -22.40 14.64
CA ASN A 536 11.61 -22.87 13.46
C ASN A 536 13.05 -23.28 13.79
N THR A 537 13.72 -22.58 14.72
CA THR A 537 15.08 -22.93 15.17
C THR A 537 15.18 -24.37 15.70
N ARG A 538 14.09 -24.93 16.24
CA ARG A 538 14.06 -26.30 16.78
C ARG A 538 14.35 -27.37 15.72
N PHE A 539 14.08 -27.06 14.47
CA PHE A 539 14.28 -27.96 13.32
C PHE A 539 15.65 -27.81 12.67
N GLY A 540 16.55 -27.00 13.23
CA GLY A 540 17.90 -26.78 12.70
C GLY A 540 17.96 -26.29 11.25
N PRO A 541 17.16 -25.28 10.83
CA PRO A 541 17.11 -24.84 9.45
C PRO A 541 18.37 -24.07 9.04
N ALA A 542 18.66 -24.07 7.74
CA ALA A 542 19.47 -23.05 7.11
C ALA A 542 18.66 -21.75 7.00
N TRP A 543 19.27 -20.63 7.40
CA TRP A 543 18.64 -19.31 7.34
C TRP A 543 19.01 -18.61 6.03
N VAL A 544 18.00 -18.34 5.21
CA VAL A 544 18.16 -17.68 3.91
C VAL A 544 17.65 -16.23 4.00
N PRO A 545 18.48 -15.21 3.74
CA PRO A 545 18.07 -13.82 3.93
C PRO A 545 17.07 -13.37 2.87
N ARG A 546 16.05 -12.63 3.30
CA ARG A 546 15.04 -12.01 2.43
C ARG A 546 15.03 -10.49 2.58
N PHE A 547 14.71 -9.81 1.49
CA PHE A 547 14.86 -8.35 1.39
C PHE A 547 13.54 -7.65 1.08
N LEU A 548 13.39 -6.46 1.68
CA LEU A 548 12.44 -5.44 1.27
C LEU A 548 13.13 -4.47 0.32
N VAL A 549 12.62 -4.35 -0.90
CA VAL A 549 13.11 -3.38 -1.87
C VAL A 549 12.13 -2.21 -1.97
N PHE A 550 12.65 -0.99 -2.01
CA PHE A 550 11.86 0.24 -2.03
C PHE A 550 12.56 1.36 -2.81
N ASP A 551 11.79 2.35 -3.26
CA ASP A 551 12.33 3.46 -4.05
C ASP A 551 12.96 4.58 -3.20
N ALA A 552 12.35 4.91 -2.06
CA ALA A 552 12.85 5.94 -1.17
C ALA A 552 12.46 5.69 0.28
N VAL A 553 13.36 6.02 1.20
CA VAL A 553 13.19 5.83 2.67
C VAL A 553 11.90 6.45 3.20
N ARG A 554 11.50 7.61 2.68
CA ARG A 554 10.27 8.32 3.11
C ARG A 554 8.98 7.55 2.79
N ASP A 555 9.05 6.59 1.87
CA ASP A 555 7.90 5.79 1.47
C ASP A 555 7.77 4.53 2.36
N LEU A 556 8.78 4.20 3.17
CA LEU A 556 8.78 3.04 4.08
C LEU A 556 7.57 2.97 5.02
N PRO A 557 7.11 4.06 5.69
CA PRO A 557 5.93 3.98 6.54
C PRO A 557 4.67 3.56 5.77
N ARG A 558 4.56 4.00 4.52
CA ARG A 558 3.42 3.66 3.67
C ARG A 558 3.54 2.25 3.11
N ILE A 559 4.75 1.83 2.77
CA ILE A 559 5.05 0.45 2.35
C ILE A 559 4.74 -0.51 3.50
N ALA A 560 5.07 -0.14 4.74
CA ALA A 560 4.69 -0.91 5.92
C ALA A 560 3.17 -1.06 6.01
N VAL A 561 2.38 0.03 5.97
CA VAL A 561 0.91 -0.06 5.98
C VAL A 561 0.38 -0.95 4.85
N ALA A 562 0.94 -0.82 3.64
CA ALA A 562 0.55 -1.64 2.50
C ALA A 562 0.89 -3.13 2.69
N ALA A 563 2.07 -3.44 3.22
CA ALA A 563 2.50 -4.80 3.51
C ALA A 563 1.63 -5.45 4.61
N PHE A 564 1.33 -4.72 5.69
CA PHE A 564 0.43 -5.22 6.75
C PHE A 564 -0.97 -5.53 6.23
N GLU A 565 -1.54 -4.63 5.42
CA GLU A 565 -2.88 -4.81 4.85
C GLU A 565 -2.89 -5.92 3.79
N ALA A 566 -1.81 -6.07 3.02
CA ALA A 566 -1.67 -7.17 2.06
C ALA A 566 -1.57 -8.53 2.78
N GLU A 567 -0.72 -8.64 3.81
CA GLU A 567 -0.52 -9.86 4.61
C GLU A 567 -1.69 -10.19 5.55
N GLY A 568 -2.76 -9.38 5.57
CA GLY A 568 -3.97 -9.68 6.36
C GLY A 568 -3.82 -9.46 7.87
N TYR A 569 -2.77 -8.76 8.32
CA TYR A 569 -2.55 -8.42 9.75
C TYR A 569 -3.34 -7.18 10.22
N GLY A 570 -4.21 -6.65 9.36
CA GLY A 570 -4.93 -5.40 9.59
C GLY A 570 -4.36 -4.25 8.77
N GLY A 571 -4.86 -3.05 8.98
CA GLY A 571 -4.53 -1.89 8.16
C GLY A 571 -5.58 -0.81 8.33
N ARG A 572 -6.11 -0.30 7.23
CA ARG A 572 -7.25 0.63 7.30
C ARG A 572 -8.44 0.00 8.03
N PRO A 573 -9.20 0.77 8.85
CA PRO A 573 -10.31 0.23 9.61
C PRO A 573 -11.34 -0.48 8.69
N PRO A 574 -11.97 -1.59 9.12
CA PRO A 574 -12.91 -2.35 8.28
C PRO A 574 -14.09 -1.53 7.76
N ALA A 575 -14.53 -0.52 8.52
CA ALA A 575 -15.55 0.44 8.10
C ALA A 575 -15.06 1.31 6.92
N LEU A 576 -13.81 1.77 6.99
CA LEU A 576 -13.18 2.49 5.89
C LEU A 576 -12.97 1.58 4.69
N LEU A 577 -12.48 0.35 4.86
CA LEU A 577 -12.34 -0.61 3.74
C LEU A 577 -13.68 -0.94 3.07
N ARG A 578 -14.77 -1.11 3.85
CA ARG A 578 -16.13 -1.30 3.30
C ARG A 578 -16.62 -0.08 2.54
N PHE A 579 -16.38 1.12 3.06
CA PHE A 579 -16.68 2.37 2.36
C PHE A 579 -15.88 2.50 1.06
N LEU A 580 -14.58 2.16 1.09
CA LEU A 580 -13.68 2.20 -0.06
C LEU A 580 -13.90 1.08 -1.09
N ARG A 581 -14.58 -0.03 -0.74
CA ARG A 581 -14.95 -1.14 -1.65
C ARG A 581 -16.32 -0.92 -2.33
N ARG A 582 -17.21 -0.15 -1.70
CA ARG A 582 -18.55 0.21 -2.19
C ARG A 582 -18.57 1.51 -3.00
N THR A 583 -17.49 2.28 -2.96
CA THR A 583 -17.21 3.41 -3.85
C THR A 583 -16.27 2.97 -4.96
#